data_AF-A0A822H864-F1
#
_entry.id   AF-A0A822H864-F1
#
_cell.length_a   1.000
_cell.length_b   1.000
_cell.length_c   1.000
_cell.angle_alpha   90.00
_cell.angle_beta   90.00
_cell.angle_gamma   90.00
#
_symmetry.space_group_name_H-M   'P 1'
#
loop_
_entity.id
_entity.type
_entity.pdbx_description
1 polymer ?
#
loop_
_entity_poly.entity_id
_entity_poly.type
_entity_poly.pdbx_seq_one_letter_code
_entity_poly.pdbx_strand_id
1 'polypeptide(L)' 'MFRPGQEFQKIFPAKYPMNHDDCCHKLEGFGWSNLIGIDVNSDNFCGAGILHTSSQQIGCLYRLEPNKQAK' A
#
# COMPACT_ATOMS: atom_id res chain seq x y z
N MET A 1 7.86 16.78 8.49
CA MET A 1 6.60 17.16 9.19
C MET A 1 5.46 16.81 8.25
N PHE A 2 4.63 15.81 8.59
CA PHE A 2 3.47 15.44 7.79
C PHE A 2 2.49 16.62 7.78
N ARG A 3 2.08 17.09 6.59
CA ARG A 3 1.12 18.19 6.51
C ARG A 3 -0.29 17.63 6.75
N PRO A 4 -1.15 18.35 7.49
CA PRO A 4 -2.54 17.94 7.66
C PRO A 4 -3.20 17.63 6.30
N GLY A 5 -3.90 16.50 6.20
CA GLY A 5 -4.62 16.08 4.99
C GLY A 5 -3.78 15.30 3.95
N GLN A 6 -2.50 15.05 4.21
CA GLN A 6 -1.66 14.20 3.34
C GLN A 6 -1.65 12.71 3.75
N GLU A 7 -2.30 12.38 4.86
CA GLU A 7 -2.46 11.01 5.34
C GLU A 7 -3.93 10.61 5.24
N PHE A 8 -4.17 9.41 4.73
CA PHE A 8 -5.49 8.80 4.67
C PHE A 8 -5.38 7.34 5.08
N GLN A 9 -6.18 6.92 6.06
CA GLN A 9 -6.26 5.54 6.52
C GLN A 9 -7.68 5.01 6.38
N LYS A 10 -7.81 3.77 5.92
CA LYS A 10 -9.11 3.10 5.81
C LYS A 10 -8.99 1.63 6.18
N ILE A 11 -9.85 1.19 7.10
CA ILE A 11 -10.07 -0.22 7.42
C ILE A 11 -11.26 -0.70 6.60
N PHE A 12 -11.14 -1.85 5.94
CA PHE A 12 -12.18 -2.41 5.08
C PHE A 12 -12.17 -3.94 5.09
N PRO A 13 -13.32 -4.62 4.91
CA PRO A 13 -13.37 -6.07 4.83
C PRO A 13 -12.72 -6.58 3.53
N ALA A 14 -12.02 -7.71 3.63
CA ALA A 14 -11.41 -8.34 2.47
C ALA A 14 -12.50 -8.90 1.53
N LYS A 15 -12.43 -8.52 0.24
CA LYS A 15 -13.34 -9.04 -0.80
C LYS A 15 -12.81 -10.31 -1.46
N TYR A 16 -11.52 -10.58 -1.32
CA TYR A 16 -10.80 -11.69 -1.95
C TYR A 16 -9.85 -12.31 -0.91
N PRO A 17 -9.40 -13.55 -1.13
CA PRO A 17 -8.35 -14.15 -0.31
C PRO A 17 -7.11 -13.25 -0.24
N MET A 18 -6.52 -13.15 0.95
CA MET A 18 -5.30 -12.37 1.22
C MET A 18 -4.05 -13.23 1.03
N ASN A 19 -3.90 -13.83 -0.16
CA ASN A 19 -2.66 -14.53 -0.52
C ASN A 19 -1.57 -13.50 -0.82
N HIS A 20 -0.39 -13.69 -0.24
CA HIS A 20 0.72 -12.74 -0.32
C HIS A 20 1.16 -12.47 -1.76
N ASP A 21 1.38 -13.52 -2.57
CA ASP A 21 1.87 -13.37 -3.95
C ASP A 21 0.84 -12.70 -4.85
N ASP A 22 -0.45 -13.01 -4.65
CA ASP A 22 -1.55 -12.37 -5.39
C ASP A 22 -1.67 -10.88 -5.01
N CYS A 23 -1.46 -10.54 -3.74
CA CYS A 23 -1.45 -9.16 -3.26
C CYS A 23 -0.26 -8.39 -3.84
N CYS A 24 0.95 -8.96 -3.84
CA CYS A 24 2.13 -8.37 -4.47
C CYS A 24 1.89 -8.08 -5.95
N HIS A 25 1.45 -9.07 -6.73
CA HIS A 25 1.17 -8.89 -8.15
C HIS A 25 0.11 -7.81 -8.42
N LYS A 26 -0.93 -7.71 -7.58
CA LYS A 26 -1.94 -6.64 -7.70
C LYS A 26 -1.38 -5.25 -7.42
N LEU A 27 -0.51 -5.12 -6.41
CA LEU A 27 0.12 -3.85 -6.05
C LEU A 27 1.07 -3.38 -7.16
N GLU A 28 1.88 -4.29 -7.69
CA GLU A 28 2.77 -4.04 -8.83
C GLU A 28 1.96 -3.69 -10.09
N GLY A 29 0.89 -4.42 -10.37
CA GLY A 29 -0.02 -4.15 -11.49
C GLY A 29 -0.75 -2.79 -11.37
N PHE A 30 -0.89 -2.25 -10.16
CA PHE A 30 -1.40 -0.90 -9.94
C PHE A 30 -0.33 0.19 -10.16
N GLY A 31 0.93 -0.18 -10.35
CA GLY A 31 2.05 0.74 -10.58
C GLY A 31 2.84 1.10 -9.32
N TRP A 32 2.65 0.37 -8.22
CA TRP A 32 3.47 0.55 -7.02
C TRP A 32 4.80 -0.20 -7.12
N SER A 33 5.86 0.38 -6.55
CA SER A 33 7.08 -0.35 -6.23
C SER A 33 6.97 -0.91 -4.82
N ASN A 34 7.00 -2.24 -4.69
CA ASN A 34 6.98 -2.92 -3.39
C ASN A 34 8.36 -2.81 -2.70
N LEU A 35 8.36 -2.42 -1.44
CA LEU A 35 9.57 -2.18 -0.65
C LEU A 35 9.72 -3.28 0.40
N ILE A 36 10.56 -4.27 0.10
CA ILE A 36 10.76 -5.46 0.93
C ILE A 36 11.58 -5.11 2.18
N GLY A 37 11.14 -5.58 3.35
CA GLY A 37 11.88 -5.47 4.61
C GLY A 37 11.84 -4.09 5.28
N ILE A 38 10.97 -3.18 4.82
CA ILE A 38 10.79 -1.86 5.44
C ILE A 38 9.91 -1.93 6.68
N ASP A 39 8.85 -2.75 6.67
CA ASP A 39 8.04 -3.00 7.86
C ASP A 39 8.67 -4.13 8.69
N VAL A 40 8.61 -3.99 10.01
CA VAL A 40 9.03 -5.04 10.96
C VAL A 40 8.11 -6.26 10.85
N ASN A 41 6.83 -6.05 10.51
CA ASN A 41 5.90 -7.13 10.23
C ASN A 41 6.00 -7.57 8.77
N SER A 42 6.50 -8.79 8.54
CA SER A 42 6.65 -9.36 7.19
C SER A 42 5.33 -9.65 6.47
N ASP A 43 4.20 -9.67 7.18
CA ASP A 43 2.87 -9.81 6.55
C ASP A 43 2.35 -8.47 5.99
N ASN A 44 2.96 -7.34 6.37
CA ASN A 44 2.57 -6.02 5.86
C ASN A 44 3.23 -5.72 4.52
N PHE A 45 2.53 -5.00 3.66
CA PHE A 45 3.06 -4.49 2.41
C PHE A 45 3.37 -3.00 2.55
N CYS A 46 4.58 -2.61 2.17
CA CYS A 46 5.00 -1.22 2.10
C CYS A 46 5.42 -0.91 0.67
N GLY A 47 5.10 0.28 0.19
CA GLY A 47 5.56 0.68 -1.12
C GLY A 47 5.53 2.17 -1.37
N ALA A 48 6.14 2.53 -2.49
CA ALA A 48 6.29 3.90 -2.94
C ALA A 48 6.00 4.02 -4.43
N GLY A 49 5.60 5.20 -4.85
CA GLY A 49 5.31 5.51 -6.25
C GLY A 49 5.24 7.01 -6.47
N ILE A 50 5.34 7.40 -7.74
CA ILE A 50 5.14 8.78 -8.16
C ILE A 50 3.91 8.83 -9.05
N LEU A 51 2.88 9.56 -8.61
CA LEU A 51 1.74 9.87 -9.45
C LEU A 51 2.13 11.07 -10.33
N HIS A 52 2.22 10.82 -11.64
CA HIS A 52 2.46 11.85 -12.64
C HIS A 52 1.13 12.43 -13.12
N THR A 53 0.96 13.74 -12.98
CA THR A 53 -0.12 14.50 -13.61
C THR A 53 0.48 15.48 -14.63
N SER A 54 -0.36 16.15 -15.42
CA SER A 54 0.12 17.15 -16.39
C SER A 54 0.82 18.35 -15.73
N SER A 55 0.49 18.65 -14.47
CA SER A 55 0.98 19.83 -13.75
C SER A 55 1.96 19.51 -12.63
N GLN A 56 1.99 18.28 -12.10
CA GLN A 56 2.80 17.95 -10.94
C GLN A 56 3.17 16.46 -10.87
N GLN A 57 4.25 16.18 -10.13
CA GLN A 57 4.60 14.84 -9.66
C GLN A 57 4.34 14.74 -8.16
N ILE A 58 3.62 13.71 -7.74
CA ILE A 58 3.22 13.51 -6.34
C ILE A 58 3.85 12.22 -5.86
N GLY A 59 4.79 12.33 -4.91
CA GLY A 59 5.34 11.18 -4.21
C GLY A 59 4.30 10.61 -3.26
N CYS A 60 3.97 9.34 -3.44
CA CYS A 60 2.99 8.63 -2.63
C CYS A 60 3.67 7.46 -1.92
N LEU A 61 3.27 7.21 -0.68
CA LEU A 61 3.67 6.05 0.11
C LEU A 61 2.40 5.31 0.54
N TYR A 62 2.47 3.99 0.65
CA TYR A 62 1.41 3.21 1.29
C TYR A 62 2.00 2.20 2.26
N ARG A 63 1.17 1.84 3.24
CA ARG A 63 1.34 0.72 4.16
C ARG A 63 0.00 -0.02 4.21
N LEU A 64 0.01 -1.29 3.82
CA LEU A 64 -1.16 -2.16 3.84
C LEU A 64 -0.94 -3.26 4.87
N GLU A 65 -1.88 -3.37 5.81
CA GLU A 65 -1.78 -4.25 6.98
C GLU A 65 -2.91 -5.29 6.92
N PRO A 66 -2.67 -6.49 6.34
CA PRO A 66 -3.70 -7.52 6.24
C PRO A 66 -4.06 -8.08 7.60
N ASN A 67 -5.35 -8.12 7.93
CA ASN A 67 -5.84 -8.77 9.14
C ASN A 67 -6.56 -10.08 8.79
N LYS A 68 -5.83 -11.19 8.82
CA LYS A 68 -6.36 -12.55 8.54
C LYS A 68 -7.40 -13.03 9.57
N GLN A 69 -7.55 -12.33 10.70
CA GLN A 69 -8.51 -12.66 11.76
C GLN A 69 -9.78 -11.81 11.68
N ALA A 70 -9.78 -10.72 10.89
CA ALA A 70 -10.97 -9.93 10.66
C ALA A 70 -11.92 -10.69 9.72
N LYS A 71 -13.13 -10.94 10.20
CA LYS A 71 -14.23 -11.51 9.41
C LYS A 71 -14.88 -10.43 8.54
#